data_AF-A0A7H0H1K8-F1
#
_entry.id   AF-A0A7H0H1K8-F1
#
_cell.length_a   1.000
_cell.length_b   1.000
_cell.length_c   1.000
_cell.angle_alpha   90.00
_cell.angle_beta   90.00
_cell.angle_gamma   90.00
#
_symmetry.space_group_name_H-M   'P 1'
#
loop_
_entity.id
_entity.type
_entity.pdbx_description
1 polymer ?
#
loop_
_entity_poly.entity_id
_entity_poly.type
_entity_poly.pdbx_seq_one_letter_code
_entity_poly.pdbx_strand_id
1 'polypeptide(L)' 'MDADERAFMEEMLDNAELLDCASCADTTLHTHEEVLSKSETVTELRMRCTRCMSCRTWLKSS' A
#
# COMPACT_ATOMS: atom_id res chain seq x y z
N MET A 1 20.29 5.41 14.84
CA MET A 1 19.13 4.70 14.28
C MET A 1 19.03 3.41 15.05
N ASP A 2 18.24 3.49 16.10
CA ASP A 2 17.99 2.40 17.02
C ASP A 2 17.28 1.26 16.26
N ALA A 3 17.53 0.02 16.68
CA ALA A 3 16.98 -1.15 16.00
C ALA A 3 15.43 -1.14 15.95
N ASP A 4 14.82 -0.47 16.92
CA ASP A 4 13.38 -0.25 17.05
C ASP A 4 12.82 0.66 15.94
N GLU A 5 13.52 1.77 15.63
CA GLU A 5 13.12 2.70 14.57
C GLU A 5 13.17 2.04 13.18
N ARG A 6 14.13 1.14 12.97
CA ARG A 6 14.27 0.38 11.72
C ARG A 6 13.17 -0.65 11.55
N ALA A 7 12.85 -1.41 12.60
CA ALA A 7 11.77 -2.38 12.57
C ALA A 7 10.42 -1.70 12.26
N PHE A 8 10.17 -0.53 12.86
CA PHE A 8 8.98 0.26 12.58
C PHE A 8 8.91 0.75 11.12
N MET A 9 10.04 1.20 10.55
CA MET A 9 10.09 1.58 9.13
C MET A 9 9.92 0.39 8.19
N GLU A 10 10.49 -0.77 8.52
CA GLU A 10 10.34 -2.00 7.74
C GLU A 10 8.88 -2.48 7.74
N GLU A 11 8.20 -2.42 8.89
CA GLU A 11 6.77 -2.72 8.99
C GLU A 11 5.92 -1.73 8.17
N MET A 12 6.23 -0.43 8.22
CA MET A 12 5.55 0.59 7.40
C MET A 12 5.74 0.35 5.90
N LEU A 13 6.93 -0.09 5.48
CA LEU A 13 7.23 -0.40 4.09
C LEU A 13 6.58 -1.70 3.63
N ASP A 14 6.45 -2.71 4.50
CA ASP A 14 5.74 -3.95 4.16
C ASP A 14 4.24 -3.70 3.90
N ASN A 15 3.68 -2.71 4.59
CA ASN A 15 2.29 -2.25 4.42
C ASN A 15 2.13 -1.19 3.31
N ALA A 16 3.17 -0.88 2.54
CA ALA A 16 3.13 0.14 1.52
C ALA A 16 3.81 -0.28 0.21
N GLU A 17 3.13 -0.08 -0.91
CA GLU A 17 3.66 -0.44 -2.23
C GLU A 17 3.82 0.79 -3.12
N LEU A 18 4.90 0.81 -3.90
CA LEU A 18 5.11 1.82 -4.94
C LEU A 18 4.22 1.51 -6.14
N LEU A 19 3.25 2.37 -6.41
CA LEU A 19 2.28 2.20 -7.49
C LEU A 19 2.03 3.52 -8.23
N ASP A 20 1.69 3.43 -9.50
CA ASP A 20 1.35 4.61 -10.31
C ASP A 20 0.02 5.20 -9.86
N CYS A 21 0.06 6.42 -9.34
CA CYS A 21 -1.16 7.11 -8.95
C CYS A 21 -1.73 7.86 -10.16
N ALA A 22 -2.95 7.50 -10.58
CA ALA A 22 -3.65 8.21 -11.65
C ALA A 22 -3.88 9.70 -11.33
N SER A 23 -4.02 10.05 -10.05
CA SER A 23 -4.18 11.44 -9.60
C SER A 23 -2.87 12.22 -9.54
N CYS A 24 -1.74 11.58 -9.21
CA CYS A 24 -0.43 12.23 -9.25
C CYS A 24 0.25 12.16 -10.63
N ALA A 25 -0.23 11.29 -11.52
CA ALA A 25 0.41 10.93 -12.78
C ALA A 25 1.89 10.49 -12.61
N ASP A 26 2.20 9.85 -11.48
CA ASP A 26 3.54 9.54 -11.05
C ASP A 26 3.54 8.30 -10.14
N THR A 27 4.68 7.61 -10.05
CA THR A 27 4.84 6.46 -9.15
C THR A 27 4.97 6.95 -7.72
N THR A 28 4.01 6.60 -6.87
CA THR A 28 3.93 7.08 -5.49
C THR A 28 3.70 5.92 -4.53
N LEU A 29 4.09 6.13 -3.27
CA LEU A 29 3.86 5.14 -2.23
C LEU A 29 2.37 5.09 -1.88
N HIS A 30 1.80 3.90 -1.87
CA HIS A 30 0.41 3.65 -1.50
C HIS A 30 0.36 2.71 -0.31
N THR A 31 -0.27 3.16 0.78
CA THR A 31 -0.42 2.36 2.00
C THR A 31 -1.67 1.49 1.91
N HIS A 32 -1.57 0.27 2.45
CA HIS A 32 -2.71 -0.63 2.61
C HIS A 32 -3.66 -0.04 3.64
N GLU A 33 -4.89 0.23 3.25
CA GLU A 33 -5.89 0.88 4.10
C GLU A 33 -6.92 -0.11 4.62
N GLU A 34 -7.46 -0.94 3.74
CA GLU A 34 -8.54 -1.87 4.06
C GLU A 34 -8.49 -3.08 3.13
N VAL A 35 -8.82 -4.27 3.65
CA VAL A 35 -9.04 -5.45 2.81
C VAL A 35 -10.50 -5.47 2.39
N LEU A 36 -10.78 -5.29 1.10
CA LEU A 36 -12.16 -5.28 0.59
C LEU A 36 -12.69 -6.69 0.40
N SER A 37 -11.86 -7.59 -0.14
CA SER A 37 -12.25 -8.97 -0.38
C SER A 37 -11.03 -9.89 -0.36
N LYS A 38 -11.23 -11.14 0.05
CA LYS A 38 -10.17 -12.15 0.07
C LYS A 38 -10.70 -13.44 -0.53
N SER A 39 -10.09 -13.86 -1.62
CA SER A 39 -10.33 -15.13 -2.30
C SER A 39 -9.12 -16.05 -2.11
N GLU A 40 -9.26 -17.32 -2.49
CA GLU A 40 -8.19 -18.32 -2.36
C GLU A 40 -6.92 -17.96 -3.14
N THR A 41 -7.04 -17.18 -4.23
CA THR A 41 -5.94 -16.84 -5.13
C THR A 41 -5.58 -15.35 -5.16
N VAL A 42 -6.51 -14.48 -4.74
CA VAL A 42 -6.37 -13.03 -4.88
C VAL A 42 -6.98 -12.33 -3.66
N THR A 43 -6.26 -11.34 -3.14
CA THR A 43 -6.76 -10.41 -2.12
C THR A 43 -6.98 -9.06 -2.77
N GLU A 44 -8.20 -8.53 -2.68
CA GLU A 44 -8.55 -7.18 -3.07
C GLU A 44 -8.35 -6.24 -1.90
N LEU A 45 -7.43 -5.30 -2.06
CA LEU A 45 -7.02 -4.31 -1.08
C LEU A 45 -7.45 -2.93 -1.57
N ARG A 46 -7.98 -2.12 -0.66
CA ARG A 46 -8.05 -0.68 -0.83
C ARG A 46 -6.72 -0.09 -0.39
N MET A 47 -6.08 0.64 -1.28
CA MET A 47 -4.86 1.35 -1.01
C MET A 47 -5.06 2.85 -1.15
N ARG A 48 -4.35 3.62 -0.33
CA ARG A 48 -4.39 5.07 -0.35
C ARG A 48 -3.02 5.63 -0.73
N CYS A 49 -3.01 6.52 -1.73
CA CYS A 49 -1.80 7.26 -2.09
C CYS A 49 -1.39 8.17 -0.92
N THR A 50 -0.15 8.06 -0.46
CA THR A 50 0.35 8.91 0.64
C THR A 50 0.55 10.37 0.22
N ARG A 51 0.58 10.65 -1.08
CA ARG A 51 0.81 11.98 -1.65
C ARG A 51 -0.47 12.78 -1.85
N CYS A 52 -1.44 12.25 -2.59
CA CYS A 52 -2.69 12.94 -2.90
C CYS A 52 -3.91 12.41 -2.13
N MET A 53 -3.72 11.39 -1.29
CA MET A 53 -4.79 10.74 -0.51
C MET A 53 -5.89 10.09 -1.36
N SER A 54 -5.67 9.92 -2.68
CA SER A 54 -6.59 9.18 -3.53
C SER A 54 -6.63 7.72 -3.13
N CYS A 55 -7.83 7.14 -3.09
CA CYS A 55 -8.02 5.71 -2.86
C CYS A 55 -8.11 4.96 -4.19
N ARG A 56 -7.51 3.78 -4.27
CA ARG A 56 -7.62 2.85 -5.39
C ARG A 56 -7.76 1.42 -4.88
N THR A 57 -8.35 0.56 -5.69
CA THR A 57 -8.31 -0.88 -5.47
C THR A 57 -7.06 -1.50 -6.08
N TRP A 58 -6.51 -2.50 -5.39
CA TRP A 58 -5.34 -3.25 -5.80
C TRP A 58 -5.59 -4.73 -5.56
N LEU A 59 -5.29 -5.54 -6.58
CA LEU A 59 -5.41 -6.98 -6.50
C LEU A 59 -4.04 -7.56 -6.23
N LYS A 60 -3.84 -8.06 -5.01
CA LYS A 60 -2.63 -8.76 -4.60
C LYS A 60 -2.85 -10.26 -4.75
N SER A 61 -2.21 -10.86 -5.75
CA SER A 61 -2.11 -12.32 -5.85
C SER A 61 -1.23 -12.83 -4.72
N SER A 62 -1.75 -13.77 -3.91
CA SER A 62 -0.99 -14.44 -2.84
C SER A 62 -0.11 -15.56 -3.38
#